data_AF-A0A0C3P813-F1
#
_entry.id   AF-A0A0C3P813-F1
#
_cell.length_a   1.000
_cell.length_b   1.000
_cell.length_c   1.000
_cell.angle_alpha   90.00
_cell.angle_beta   90.00
_cell.angle_gamma   90.00
#
_symmetry.space_group_name_H-M   'P 1'
#
loop_
_entity.id
_entity.type
_entity.pdbx_description
1 polymer ?
#
loop_
_entity_poly.entity_id
_entity_poly.type
_entity_poly.pdbx_seq_one_letter_code
_entity_poly.pdbx_strand_id
1 'polypeptide(L)' 'EHRTSNCNSHKTYHCMACNTSDHASSHQECPEFVQKCADLNSRTPNNIMPYFPTSELWT' A
#
# COMPACT_ATOMS: atom_id res chain seq x y z
N GLU A 1 -7.51 -1.31 20.47
CA GLU A 1 -7.60 -2.10 19.21
C GLU A 1 -8.92 -1.86 18.48
N HIS A 2 -8.90 -1.14 17.35
CA HIS A 2 -10.06 -0.99 16.45
C HIS A 2 -9.76 -1.77 15.16
N ARG A 3 -10.58 -2.78 14.83
CA ARG A 3 -10.42 -3.60 13.61
C ARG A 3 -11.20 -3.01 12.45
N THR A 4 -10.62 -3.02 11.25
CA THR A 4 -11.29 -2.56 10.02
C THR A 4 -12.62 -3.28 9.77
N SER A 5 -12.69 -4.57 10.10
CA SER A 5 -13.93 -5.37 9.99
C SER A 5 -15.06 -4.90 10.90
N ASN A 6 -14.73 -4.23 12.01
CA ASN A 6 -15.67 -3.77 13.02
C ASN A 6 -15.83 -2.25 12.98
N CYS A 7 -15.28 -1.59 11.95
CA CYS A 7 -15.41 -0.16 11.77
C CYS A 7 -16.85 0.19 11.40
N ASN A 8 -17.52 0.92 12.28
CA ASN A 8 -18.88 1.43 12.08
C ASN A 8 -18.91 2.81 11.41
N SER A 9 -17.74 3.37 11.09
CA SER A 9 -17.60 4.66 10.41
C SER A 9 -17.91 4.48 8.92
N HIS A 10 -19.19 4.39 8.60
CA HIS A 10 -19.69 4.11 7.27
C HIS A 10 -19.36 5.28 6.32
N LYS A 11 -18.64 4.99 5.23
CA LYS A 11 -18.28 5.95 4.16
C LYS A 11 -17.47 7.18 4.60
N THR A 12 -16.88 7.19 5.80
CA THR A 12 -15.90 8.21 6.19
C THR A 12 -14.53 7.82 5.65
N TYR A 13 -14.40 7.82 4.32
CA TYR A 13 -13.11 7.63 3.70
C TYR A 13 -12.28 8.88 3.93
N HIS A 14 -11.04 8.68 4.38
CA HIS A 14 -10.06 9.75 4.48
C HIS A 14 -8.68 9.15 4.21
N CYS A 15 -8.01 9.68 3.21
CA CYS A 15 -6.66 9.35 2.86
C CYS A 15 -5.73 10.34 3.58
N MET A 16 -4.97 9.85 4.56
CA MET A 16 -3.98 10.66 5.26
C MET A 16 -2.76 10.99 4.40
N ALA A 17 -2.54 10.23 3.32
CA ALA A 17 -1.40 10.46 2.43
C ALA A 17 -1.61 11.69 1.54
N CYS A 18 -2.77 11.79 0.88
CA CYS A 18 -3.10 12.91 -0.02
C CYS A 18 -4.14 13.89 0.57
N ASN A 19 -4.57 13.67 1.81
CA ASN A 19 -5.50 14.52 2.56
C ASN A 19 -6.86 14.73 1.88
N THR A 20 -7.42 13.66 1.30
CA THR A 20 -8.72 13.68 0.61
C THR A 20 -9.70 12.72 1.26
N SER A 21 -11.01 13.00 1.13
CA SER A 21 -12.08 12.14 1.63
C SER A 21 -12.68 11.22 0.58
N ASP A 22 -12.09 11.18 -0.62
CA ASP A 22 -12.61 10.44 -1.76
C ASP A 22 -12.34 8.93 -1.65
N HIS A 23 -11.25 8.56 -0.97
CA HIS A 23 -10.82 7.17 -0.80
C HIS A 23 -10.17 6.92 0.56
N ALA A 24 -10.11 5.65 0.95
CA ALA A 24 -9.44 5.23 2.17
C ALA A 24 -7.91 5.35 2.05
N SER A 25 -7.22 5.55 3.17
CA SER A 25 -5.74 5.55 3.20
C SER A 25 -5.10 4.25 2.69
N SER A 26 -5.85 3.15 2.66
CA SER A 26 -5.40 1.84 2.15
C SER A 26 -5.61 1.65 0.64
N HIS A 27 -6.11 2.67 -0.07
CA HIS A 27 -6.39 2.57 -1.50
C HIS A 27 -5.08 2.56 -2.29
N GLN A 28 -4.89 1.52 -3.11
CA GLN A 28 -3.64 1.33 -3.86
C GLN A 28 -3.47 2.33 -5.02
N GLU A 29 -4.56 2.95 -5.48
CA GLU A 29 -4.51 3.97 -6.54
C GLU A 29 -4.32 5.40 -6.01
N CYS A 30 -4.06 5.56 -4.71
CA CYS A 30 -3.75 6.87 -4.15
C CYS A 30 -2.47 7.43 -4.82
N PRO A 31 -2.49 8.65 -5.38
CA PRO A 31 -1.36 9.19 -6.13
C PRO A 31 -0.08 9.29 -5.28
N GLU A 32 -0.22 9.69 -4.01
CA GLU A 32 0.88 9.74 -3.04
C GLU A 32 1.44 8.36 -2.72
N PHE A 33 0.59 7.33 -2.65
CA PHE A 33 1.02 5.96 -2.45
C PHE A 33 1.83 5.48 -3.66
N VAL A 34 1.31 5.68 -4.87
CA VAL A 34 1.97 5.31 -6.12
C VAL A 34 3.33 6.01 -6.25
N GLN A 35 3.40 7.31 -5.95
CA GLN A 35 4.65 8.06 -5.98
C GLN A 35 5.67 7.51 -4.98
N LYS A 36 5.26 7.23 -3.73
CA LYS A 36 6.15 6.64 -2.71
C LYS A 36 6.64 5.25 -3.12
N CYS A 37 5.80 4.43 -3.76
CA CYS A 37 6.24 3.16 -4.33
C CYS A 37 7.30 3.35 -5.42
N ALA A 38 7.11 4.31 -6.32
CA ALA A 38 8.10 4.63 -7.36
C ALA A 38 9.42 5.13 -6.75
N ASP A 39 9.37 5.98 -5.72
CA ASP A 39 10.54 6.47 -5.00
C ASP A 39 11.29 5.34 -4.27
N LEU A 40 10.57 4.40 -3.67
CA LEU A 40 11.17 3.22 -3.06
C LEU A 40 11.83 2.32 -4.11
N ASN A 41 11.19 2.12 -5.25
CA ASN A 41 11.74 1.33 -6.35
C ASN A 41 12.99 1.99 -6.96
N SER A 42 13.05 3.33 -7.03
CA SER A 42 14.23 4.03 -7.54
C SER A 42 15.42 3.94 -6.58
N ARG A 43 15.17 3.96 -5.26
CA ARG A 43 16.20 3.78 -4.22
C ARG A 43 16.62 2.34 -4.04
N THR A 44 15.75 1.38 -4.36
CA THR A 44 15.99 -0.05 -4.20
C THR A 44 15.71 -0.78 -5.52
N PRO A 45 16.70 -0.83 -6.43
CA PRO A 45 16.55 -1.46 -7.74
C PRO A 45 16.12 -2.94 -7.66
N ASN A 46 16.45 -3.62 -6.55
CA ASN A 46 16.05 -5.00 -6.31
C ASN A 46 14.52 -5.21 -6.26
N ASN A 47 13.73 -4.17 -5.96
CA ASN A 47 12.28 -4.26 -5.89
C ASN A 47 11.63 -4.47 -7.27
N ILE A 48 12.28 -4.01 -8.34
CA ILE A 48 11.79 -4.16 -9.72
C ILE A 48 12.40 -5.37 -10.43
N MET A 49 13.33 -6.06 -9.78
CA MET A 49 13.95 -7.25 -10.35
C MET A 49 12.96 -8.42 -10.33
N PRO A 50 12.89 -9.22 -11.40
CA PRO A 50 12.09 -10.44 -11.41
C PRO A 50 12.49 -11.34 -10.24
N TYR A 51 11.48 -11.81 -9.50
CA TYR A 51 11.70 -12.80 -8.46
C TYR A 51 11.88 -14.18 -9.09
N PHE A 52 13.04 -14.80 -8.84
CA PHE A 52 13.32 -16.18 -9.22
C PHE A 52 13.21 -17.05 -7.97
N PRO A 53 12.11 -17.82 -7.80
CA PRO A 53 11.96 -18.69 -6.65
C PRO A 53 13.10 -19.72 -6.63
N THR A 54 13.70 -19.92 -5.47
CA THR A 54 14.62 -21.04 -5.26
C THR A 54 13.81 -22.33 -5.10
N SER A 55 14.38 -23.46 -5.50
CA SER A 55 13.77 -24.79 -5.33
C SER A 55 13.69 -25.25 -3.86
N GLU A 56 14.15 -24.41 -2.94
CA GLU A 56 14.16 -24.68 -1.52
C GLU A 56 12.79 -24.33 -0.94
N LEU A 57 12.10 -25.34 -0.42
CA LEU A 57 10.86 -25.13 0.32
C LEU A 57 11.19 -24.38 1.60
N TRP A 58 10.50 -23.28 1.86
CA TRP A 58 10.55 -22.60 3.16
C TRP A 58 10.00 -23.54 4.23
N THR A 59 10.86 -24.10 5.08
CA THR A 59 10.50 -24.88 6.29
C THR A 59 10.39 -24.00 7.52
#